data_AF-A0A950VNI1-F1
#
_entry.id   AF-A0A950VNI1-F1
#
_cell.length_a   1.000
_cell.length_b   1.000
_cell.length_c   1.000
_cell.angle_alpha   90.00
_cell.angle_beta   90.00
_cell.angle_gamma   90.00
#
_symmetry.space_group_name_H-M   'P 1'
#
loop_
_entity.id
_entity.type
_entity.pdbx_description
1 polymer ?
#
loop_
_entity_poly.entity_id
_entity_poly.type
_entity_poly.pdbx_seq_one_letter_code
_entity_poly.pdbx_strand_id
1 'polypeptide(L)'
;PLFFCSNPEQAIEMSGQSARTTHGAAECVEACRLLGGILVRGLQGASKPEMLFEHGVTGLSCEKVQAIAQGHYRAKAESAIAGSGYVVHSLEAALWCFWQTDDFRKAVLLAANLGDDADTTAAVCGQVAGAHFGEMGIPRNWLERLARSKEIRELADRLWQNGSQANRSVRPGVPTSGALE
;
A
#
# COMPACT_ATOMS: atom_id res chain seq x y z
N PRO A 1 5.98 0.99 -4.06
CA PRO A 1 4.80 1.76 -4.53
C PRO A 1 5.13 3.20 -4.98
N LEU A 2 5.70 4.07 -4.13
CA LEU A 2 5.97 5.49 -4.46
C LEU A 2 6.72 5.69 -5.79
N PHE A 3 7.81 4.96 -6.02
CA PHE A 3 8.62 5.08 -7.25
C PHE A 3 7.87 4.64 -8.52
N PHE A 4 6.92 3.72 -8.41
CA PHE A 4 6.15 3.21 -9.55
C PHE A 4 4.71 3.74 -9.56
N CYS A 5 4.41 4.84 -8.85
CA CYS A 5 3.03 5.30 -8.66
C CYS A 5 2.31 5.67 -9.97
N SER A 6 3.06 6.03 -11.01
CA SER A 6 2.54 6.34 -12.35
C SER A 6 2.30 5.10 -13.23
N ASN A 7 2.70 3.91 -12.77
CA ASN A 7 2.48 2.63 -13.46
C ASN A 7 1.99 1.56 -12.46
N PRO A 8 0.66 1.45 -12.23
CA PRO A 8 0.10 0.51 -11.25
C PRO A 8 0.50 -0.95 -11.48
N GLU A 9 0.52 -1.41 -12.73
CA GLU A 9 0.92 -2.79 -13.06
C GLU A 9 2.36 -3.07 -12.62
N GLN A 10 3.29 -2.17 -12.95
CA GLN A 10 4.68 -2.30 -12.52
C GLN A 10 4.83 -2.19 -11.01
N ALA A 11 4.06 -1.34 -10.34
CA ALA A 11 4.10 -1.23 -8.89
C ALA A 11 3.62 -2.51 -8.19
N ILE A 12 2.56 -3.14 -8.70
CA ILE A 12 2.05 -4.42 -8.20
C ILE A 12 3.11 -5.50 -8.38
N GLU A 13 3.66 -5.63 -9.60
CA GLU A 13 4.69 -6.62 -9.92
C GLU A 13 5.93 -6.46 -9.04
N MET A 14 6.48 -5.24 -8.98
CA MET A 14 7.69 -4.96 -8.20
C MET A 14 7.46 -5.12 -6.69
N SER A 15 6.24 -4.94 -6.18
CA SER A 15 5.92 -5.23 -4.78
C SER A 15 6.03 -6.73 -4.48
N GLY A 16 5.57 -7.59 -5.40
CA GLY A 16 5.78 -9.03 -5.31
C GLY A 16 7.25 -9.45 -5.42
N GLN A 17 7.98 -8.88 -6.38
CA GLN A 17 9.42 -9.17 -6.56
C GLN A 17 10.26 -8.74 -5.36
N SER A 18 9.93 -7.59 -4.75
CA SER A 18 10.60 -7.12 -3.53
C SER A 18 10.45 -8.12 -2.38
N ALA A 19 9.27 -8.73 -2.21
CA ALA A 19 9.04 -9.72 -1.16
C ALA A 19 9.96 -10.95 -1.32
N ARG A 20 10.16 -11.43 -2.56
CA ARG A 20 10.96 -12.63 -2.88
C ARG A 20 12.42 -12.55 -2.44
N THR A 21 12.94 -11.35 -2.18
CA THR A 21 14.31 -11.15 -1.69
C THR A 21 14.56 -11.79 -0.33
N THR A 22 13.53 -11.93 0.50
CA THR A 22 13.62 -12.48 1.86
C THR A 22 12.50 -13.46 2.21
N HIS A 23 11.32 -13.31 1.60
CA HIS A 23 10.13 -14.11 1.88
C HIS A 23 9.50 -14.61 0.57
N GLY A 24 9.89 -15.81 0.14
CA GLY A 24 9.47 -16.39 -1.15
C GLY A 24 8.12 -17.12 -1.15
N ALA A 25 7.46 -17.26 0.00
CA ALA A 25 6.17 -17.93 0.09
C ALA A 25 5.09 -17.23 -0.75
N ALA A 26 4.23 -18.01 -1.42
CA ALA A 26 3.24 -17.49 -2.36
C ALA A 26 2.32 -16.43 -1.72
N GLU A 27 1.84 -16.71 -0.50
CA GLU A 27 1.00 -15.79 0.25
C GLU A 27 1.71 -14.47 0.62
N CYS A 28 3.01 -14.49 0.91
CA CYS A 28 3.77 -13.26 1.17
C CYS A 28 3.89 -12.41 -0.10
N VAL A 29 4.25 -13.05 -1.22
CA VAL A 29 4.36 -12.37 -2.52
C VAL A 29 3.02 -11.79 -2.94
N GLU A 30 1.93 -12.56 -2.82
CA GLU A 30 0.58 -12.14 -3.17
C GLU A 30 0.04 -11.03 -2.26
N ALA A 31 0.29 -11.11 -0.95
CA ALA A 31 -0.05 -10.05 0.00
C ALA A 31 0.67 -8.73 -0.33
N CYS A 32 1.96 -8.79 -0.68
CA CYS A 32 2.71 -7.60 -1.11
C CYS A 32 2.21 -7.04 -2.44
N ARG A 33 1.82 -7.89 -3.40
CA ARG A 33 1.16 -7.47 -4.65
C ARG A 33 -0.15 -6.74 -4.35
N LEU A 34 -0.98 -7.31 -3.46
CA LEU A 34 -2.24 -6.71 -3.04
C LEU A 34 -2.05 -5.34 -2.38
N LEU A 35 -1.17 -5.27 -1.37
CA LEU A 35 -0.84 -4.02 -0.69
C LEU A 35 -0.27 -2.98 -1.68
N GLY A 36 0.59 -3.41 -2.61
CA GLY A 36 1.15 -2.55 -3.66
C GLY A 36 0.07 -1.89 -4.53
N GLY A 37 -0.93 -2.65 -4.97
CA GLY A 37 -2.08 -2.13 -5.73
C GLY A 37 -2.90 -1.12 -4.93
N ILE A 38 -3.25 -1.45 -3.68
CA ILE A 38 -4.00 -0.57 -2.77
C ILE A 38 -3.26 0.77 -2.57
N LEU A 39 -1.96 0.71 -2.28
CA LEU A 39 -1.15 1.91 -2.04
C LEU A 39 -1.04 2.79 -3.26
N VAL A 40 -0.88 2.22 -4.46
CA VAL A 40 -0.83 3.05 -5.69
C VAL A 40 -2.16 3.75 -5.95
N ARG A 41 -3.30 3.08 -5.75
CA ARG A 41 -4.60 3.74 -5.86
C ARG A 41 -4.72 4.92 -4.89
N GLY A 42 -4.30 4.76 -3.64
CA GLY A 42 -4.31 5.84 -2.66
C GLY A 42 -3.42 7.01 -3.06
N LEU A 43 -2.19 6.71 -3.49
CA LEU A 43 -1.25 7.69 -4.01
C LEU A 43 -1.76 8.43 -5.26
N GLN A 44 -2.68 7.84 -6.02
CA GLN A 44 -3.36 8.45 -7.17
C GLN A 44 -4.63 9.23 -6.79
N GLY A 45 -4.94 9.35 -5.49
CA GLY A 45 -6.08 10.10 -4.99
C GLY A 45 -7.41 9.34 -5.06
N ALA A 46 -7.38 8.01 -5.21
CA ALA A 46 -8.59 7.20 -5.18
C ALA A 46 -9.26 7.26 -3.80
N SER A 47 -10.59 7.18 -3.79
CA SER A 47 -11.38 7.05 -2.57
C SER A 47 -11.07 5.74 -1.84
N LYS A 48 -11.40 5.68 -0.54
CA LYS A 48 -11.18 4.48 0.29
C LYS A 48 -11.78 3.19 -0.35
N PRO A 49 -13.02 3.18 -0.88
CA PRO A 49 -13.55 2.00 -1.57
C PRO A 49 -12.78 1.64 -2.85
N GLU A 50 -12.45 2.62 -3.70
CA GLU A 50 -11.67 2.38 -4.93
C GLU A 50 -10.27 1.84 -4.61
N MET A 51 -9.63 2.32 -3.55
CA MET A 51 -8.35 1.78 -3.09
C MET A 51 -8.45 0.32 -2.71
N LEU A 52 -9.49 -0.07 -1.99
CA LEU A 52 -9.60 -1.38 -1.36
C LEU A 52 -10.22 -2.44 -2.28
N PHE A 53 -11.01 -2.05 -3.28
CA PHE A 53 -11.78 -2.99 -4.12
C PHE A 53 -11.55 -2.80 -5.63
N GLU A 54 -10.91 -1.71 -6.04
CA GLU A 54 -10.54 -1.43 -7.44
C GLU A 54 -9.01 -1.31 -7.59
N HIS A 55 -8.27 -2.15 -6.87
CA HIS A 55 -6.80 -2.13 -6.80
C HIS A 55 -6.10 -2.74 -8.03
N GLY A 56 -6.83 -3.38 -8.95
CA GLY A 56 -6.28 -3.91 -10.22
C GLY A 56 -5.38 -5.15 -10.09
N VAL A 57 -5.37 -5.82 -8.94
CA VAL A 57 -4.53 -7.01 -8.71
C VAL A 57 -5.27 -8.25 -9.20
N THR A 58 -4.61 -9.04 -10.04
CA THR A 58 -5.15 -10.25 -10.66
C THR A 58 -4.20 -11.43 -10.46
N GLY A 59 -4.69 -12.65 -10.70
CA GLY A 59 -3.87 -13.86 -10.61
C GLY A 59 -3.35 -14.15 -9.20
N LEU A 60 -4.18 -13.92 -8.18
CA LEU A 60 -3.95 -14.43 -6.82
C LEU A 60 -4.32 -15.90 -6.79
N SER A 61 -3.49 -16.75 -6.19
CA SER A 61 -3.72 -18.20 -6.04
C SER A 61 -3.99 -18.61 -4.59
N CYS A 62 -3.58 -17.80 -3.61
CA CYS A 62 -3.84 -18.04 -2.21
C CYS A 62 -5.27 -17.61 -1.83
N GLU A 63 -6.12 -18.57 -1.46
CA GLU A 63 -7.52 -18.33 -1.07
C GLU A 63 -7.67 -17.29 0.04
N LYS A 64 -6.76 -17.29 1.01
CA LYS A 64 -6.77 -16.32 2.13
C LYS A 64 -6.50 -14.90 1.64
N VAL A 65 -5.57 -14.72 0.70
CA VAL A 65 -5.29 -13.39 0.12
C VAL A 65 -6.42 -12.95 -0.82
N GLN A 66 -7.03 -13.89 -1.55
CA GLN A 66 -8.23 -13.61 -2.35
C GLN A 66 -9.40 -13.11 -1.48
N ALA A 67 -9.64 -13.75 -0.33
CA ALA A 67 -10.67 -13.32 0.62
C ALA A 67 -10.43 -11.89 1.15
N ILE A 68 -9.17 -11.53 1.39
CA ILE A 68 -8.79 -10.17 1.76
C ILE A 68 -9.06 -9.21 0.58
N ALA A 69 -8.63 -9.53 -0.64
CA ALA A 69 -8.86 -8.70 -1.82
C ALA A 69 -10.37 -8.46 -2.09
N GLN A 70 -11.22 -9.43 -1.77
CA GLN A 70 -12.68 -9.35 -1.88
C GLN A 70 -13.34 -8.58 -0.71
N GLY A 71 -12.55 -8.16 0.29
CA GLY A 71 -13.03 -7.37 1.41
C GLY A 71 -13.85 -8.16 2.42
N HIS A 72 -13.62 -9.47 2.59
CA HIS A 72 -14.33 -10.30 3.57
C HIS A 72 -14.13 -9.84 5.01
N TYR A 73 -13.04 -9.12 5.29
CA TYR A 73 -12.77 -8.56 6.61
C TYR A 73 -13.80 -7.49 7.03
N ARG A 74 -14.42 -6.76 6.10
CA ARG A 74 -15.26 -5.58 6.39
C ARG A 74 -16.36 -5.82 7.44
N ALA A 75 -16.97 -6.99 7.41
CA ALA A 75 -18.09 -7.35 8.29
C ALA A 75 -17.65 -8.15 9.52
N LYS A 76 -16.35 -8.41 9.71
CA LYS A 76 -15.85 -9.13 10.87
C LYS A 76 -15.95 -8.26 12.12
N ALA A 77 -16.35 -8.89 13.21
CA ALA A 77 -16.20 -8.32 14.55
C ALA A 77 -14.70 -8.23 14.91
N GLU A 78 -14.35 -7.27 15.77
CA GLU A 78 -12.97 -7.07 16.24
C GLU A 78 -12.38 -8.34 16.86
N SER A 79 -13.17 -9.11 17.60
CA SER A 79 -12.75 -10.39 18.22
C SER A 79 -12.38 -11.48 17.21
N ALA A 80 -12.70 -11.30 15.92
CA ALA A 80 -12.35 -12.21 14.83
C ALA A 80 -11.13 -11.71 14.02
N ILE A 81 -10.51 -10.61 14.43
CA ILE A 81 -9.31 -10.04 13.82
C ILE A 81 -8.10 -10.40 14.69
N ALA A 82 -7.04 -10.86 14.06
CA ALA A 82 -5.78 -11.19 14.73
C ALA A 82 -4.63 -10.39 14.10
N GLY A 83 -3.87 -9.66 14.93
CA GLY A 83 -2.67 -8.93 14.50
C GLY A 83 -1.39 -9.74 14.77
N SER A 84 -1.24 -10.92 14.17
CA SER A 84 -0.06 -11.78 14.38
C SER A 84 1.02 -11.58 13.30
N GLY A 85 2.21 -12.15 13.49
CA GLY A 85 3.29 -12.14 12.48
C GLY A 85 3.06 -12.99 11.22
N TYR A 86 1.90 -13.63 11.10
CA TYR A 86 1.47 -14.27 9.87
C TYR A 86 0.92 -13.23 8.88
N VAL A 87 1.53 -13.12 7.69
CA VAL A 87 1.25 -12.06 6.70
C VAL A 87 -0.23 -11.85 6.36
N VAL A 88 -1.01 -12.94 6.28
CA VAL A 88 -2.45 -12.87 6.01
C VAL A 88 -3.18 -12.16 7.16
N HIS A 89 -2.85 -12.50 8.40
CA HIS A 89 -3.45 -11.89 9.58
C HIS A 89 -3.08 -10.41 9.68
N SER A 90 -1.79 -10.06 9.53
CA SER A 90 -1.36 -8.66 9.63
C SER A 90 -1.98 -7.79 8.53
N LEU A 91 -2.06 -8.29 7.28
CA LEU A 91 -2.71 -7.56 6.19
C LEU A 91 -4.21 -7.42 6.42
N GLU A 92 -4.89 -8.50 6.82
CA GLU A 92 -6.33 -8.47 7.11
C GLU A 92 -6.66 -7.48 8.22
N ALA A 93 -5.92 -7.54 9.33
CA ALA A 93 -6.09 -6.65 10.48
C ALA A 93 -5.86 -5.19 10.10
N ALA A 94 -4.78 -4.89 9.37
CA ALA A 94 -4.49 -3.53 8.93
C ALA A 94 -5.59 -2.94 8.04
N LEU A 95 -6.10 -3.71 7.07
CA LEU A 95 -7.17 -3.26 6.18
C LEU A 95 -8.51 -3.15 6.91
N TRP A 96 -8.79 -4.04 7.87
CA TRP A 96 -9.94 -3.91 8.74
C TRP A 96 -9.89 -2.62 9.56
N CYS A 97 -8.78 -2.32 10.24
CA CYS A 97 -8.63 -1.09 11.02
C CYS A 97 -8.83 0.16 10.18
N PHE A 98 -8.23 0.20 8.98
CA PHE A 98 -8.41 1.30 8.04
C PHE A 98 -9.85 1.43 7.53
N TRP A 99 -10.53 0.31 7.26
CA TRP A 99 -11.94 0.31 6.84
C TRP A 99 -12.85 0.88 7.94
N GLN A 100 -12.65 0.48 9.19
CA GLN A 100 -13.49 0.82 10.34
C GLN A 100 -13.33 2.26 10.86
N THR A 101 -12.40 3.05 10.31
CA THR A 101 -12.03 4.35 10.88
C THR A 101 -11.91 5.44 9.82
N ASP A 102 -12.27 6.67 10.16
CA ASP A 102 -12.35 7.78 9.18
C ASP A 102 -11.20 8.79 9.26
N ASP A 103 -10.17 8.50 10.06
CA ASP A 103 -8.98 9.33 10.16
C ASP A 103 -7.72 8.50 10.48
N PHE A 104 -6.55 9.05 10.13
CA PHE A 104 -5.26 8.38 10.31
C PHE A 104 -5.00 7.97 11.77
N ARG A 105 -5.33 8.86 12.72
CA ARG A 105 -5.06 8.64 14.13
C ARG A 105 -5.84 7.44 14.64
N LYS A 106 -7.15 7.38 14.36
CA LYS A 106 -8.01 6.26 14.77
C LYS A 106 -7.57 4.97 14.10
N ALA A 107 -7.24 4.98 12.81
CA ALA A 107 -6.79 3.80 12.08
C ALA A 107 -5.55 3.17 12.73
N VAL A 108 -4.51 3.97 12.94
CA VAL A 108 -3.23 3.49 13.49
C VAL A 108 -3.35 3.11 14.97
N LEU A 109 -4.13 3.85 15.77
CA LEU A 109 -4.37 3.47 17.16
C LEU A 109 -5.18 2.17 17.27
N LEU A 110 -6.19 1.97 16.42
CA LEU A 110 -6.95 0.72 16.40
C LEU A 110 -6.04 -0.45 16.06
N ALA A 111 -5.21 -0.31 15.01
CA ALA A 111 -4.23 -1.32 14.60
C ALA A 111 -3.21 -1.65 15.70
N ALA A 112 -2.67 -0.64 16.38
CA ALA A 112 -1.69 -0.83 17.45
C ALA A 112 -2.29 -1.48 18.71
N ASN A 113 -3.59 -1.28 18.98
CA ASN A 113 -4.26 -1.83 20.17
C ASN A 113 -4.79 -3.26 19.98
N LEU A 114 -4.72 -3.84 18.77
CA LEU A 114 -5.04 -5.27 18.56
C LEU A 114 -4.06 -6.21 19.27
N GLY A 115 -2.86 -5.72 19.64
CA GLY A 115 -1.85 -6.50 20.36
C GLY A 115 -1.10 -7.49 19.48
N ASP A 116 -0.39 -8.42 20.12
CA ASP A 116 0.51 -9.40 19.50
C ASP A 116 1.59 -8.74 18.63
N ASP A 117 1.54 -8.87 17.30
CA ASP A 117 2.41 -8.20 16.34
C ASP A 117 1.84 -6.81 15.97
N ALA A 118 1.77 -5.98 17.00
CA ALA A 118 1.18 -4.64 16.93
C ALA A 118 1.98 -3.69 16.05
N ASP A 119 3.31 -3.81 16.02
CA ASP A 119 4.19 -2.96 15.22
C ASP A 119 4.02 -3.25 13.73
N THR A 120 3.99 -4.51 13.29
CA THR A 120 3.72 -4.85 11.89
C THR A 120 2.33 -4.39 11.46
N THR A 121 1.31 -4.68 12.27
CA THR A 121 -0.08 -4.35 11.95
C THR A 121 -0.28 -2.82 11.85
N ALA A 122 0.26 -2.06 12.79
CA ALA A 122 0.20 -0.59 12.76
C ALA A 122 1.03 0.01 11.62
N ALA A 123 2.17 -0.59 11.25
CA ALA A 123 3.00 -0.13 10.13
C ALA A 123 2.31 -0.35 8.77
N VAL A 124 1.66 -1.49 8.56
CA VAL A 124 0.87 -1.76 7.34
C VAL A 124 -0.34 -0.83 7.28
N CYS A 125 -1.08 -0.70 8.39
CA CYS A 125 -2.22 0.22 8.47
C CYS A 125 -1.80 1.67 8.21
N GLY A 126 -0.66 2.10 8.77
CA GLY A 126 -0.11 3.45 8.59
C GLY A 126 0.27 3.76 7.15
N GLN A 127 0.77 2.77 6.39
CA GLN A 127 1.03 2.93 4.95
C GLN A 127 -0.28 3.18 4.18
N VAL A 128 -1.31 2.37 4.42
CA VAL A 128 -2.60 2.48 3.72
C VAL A 128 -3.32 3.78 4.09
N ALA A 129 -3.43 4.07 5.40
CA ALA A 129 -4.03 5.28 5.91
C ALA A 129 -3.26 6.54 5.46
N GLY A 130 -1.92 6.49 5.45
CA GLY A 130 -1.08 7.59 5.00
C GLY A 130 -1.21 7.88 3.51
N ALA A 131 -1.35 6.83 2.68
CA ALA A 131 -1.63 6.99 1.25
C ALA A 131 -3.01 7.64 0.99
N HIS A 132 -3.98 7.41 1.87
CA HIS A 132 -5.34 7.96 1.73
C HIS A 132 -5.50 9.37 2.31
N PHE A 133 -5.08 9.58 3.56
CA PHE A 133 -5.24 10.86 4.28
C PHE A 133 -4.12 11.86 4.00
N GLY A 134 -3.02 11.41 3.39
CA GLY A 134 -1.82 12.20 3.15
C GLY A 134 -1.06 12.53 4.44
N GLU A 135 0.13 13.11 4.28
CA GLU A 135 0.97 13.52 5.42
C GLU A 135 0.25 14.55 6.32
N MET A 136 -0.52 15.45 5.73
CA MET A 136 -1.29 16.47 6.46
C MET A 136 -2.40 15.86 7.34
N GLY A 137 -2.82 14.62 7.06
CA GLY A 137 -3.76 13.87 7.90
C GLY A 137 -3.13 13.23 9.14
N ILE A 138 -1.79 13.21 9.24
CA ILE A 138 -1.07 12.63 10.37
C ILE A 138 -1.03 13.64 11.53
N PRO A 139 -1.31 13.22 12.79
CA PRO A 139 -1.17 14.10 13.94
C PRO A 139 0.21 14.76 14.01
N ARG A 140 0.24 16.09 14.01
CA ARG A 140 1.49 16.87 13.99
C ARG A 140 2.45 16.49 15.11
N ASN A 141 1.93 16.26 16.32
CA ASN A 141 2.73 15.85 17.47
C ASN A 141 3.34 14.44 17.32
N TRP A 142 2.84 13.60 16.42
CA TRP A 142 3.48 12.32 16.07
C TRP A 142 4.64 12.56 15.10
N LEU A 143 4.44 13.38 14.07
CA LEU A 143 5.50 13.76 13.13
C LEU A 143 6.69 14.42 13.84
N GLU A 144 6.43 15.31 14.79
CA GLU A 144 7.46 16.00 15.58
C GLU A 144 8.26 15.07 16.50
N ARG A 145 7.69 13.92 16.88
CA ARG A 145 8.35 12.91 17.74
C ARG A 145 8.98 11.75 16.96
N LEU A 146 8.64 11.61 15.67
CA LEU A 146 9.15 10.53 14.84
C LEU A 146 10.66 10.73 14.59
N ALA A 147 11.45 9.78 15.07
CA ALA A 147 12.88 9.77 14.82
C ALA A 147 13.16 9.81 13.31
N ARG A 148 14.09 10.69 12.90
CA ARG A 148 14.49 10.86 11.49
C ARG A 148 13.35 11.25 10.55
N SER A 149 12.28 11.89 11.06
CA SER A 149 11.12 12.34 10.26
C SER A 149 11.54 13.12 9.00
N LYS A 150 12.52 14.03 9.12
CA LYS A 150 13.05 14.79 7.99
C LYS A 150 13.65 13.89 6.89
N GLU A 151 14.50 12.94 7.27
CA GLU A 151 15.16 12.03 6.32
C GLU A 151 14.14 11.11 5.62
N ILE A 152 13.14 10.63 6.36
CA ILE A 152 12.06 9.80 5.82
C ILE A 152 11.26 10.59 4.77
N ARG A 153 10.90 11.85 5.07
CA ARG A 153 10.20 12.74 4.13
C ARG A 153 11.03 12.97 2.87
N GLU A 154 12.30 13.34 3.02
CA GLU A 154 13.21 13.58 1.89
C GLU A 154 13.40 12.32 1.02
N LEU A 155 13.42 11.13 1.62
CA LEU A 155 13.46 9.87 0.87
C LEU A 155 12.16 9.65 0.09
N ALA A 156 11.00 9.85 0.71
CA ALA A 156 9.71 9.73 0.06
C ALA A 156 9.58 10.69 -1.14
N ASP A 157 10.00 11.95 -0.96
CA ASP A 157 10.01 12.97 -2.02
C ASP A 157 10.89 12.55 -3.20
N ARG A 158 12.11 12.07 -2.92
CA ARG A 158 13.01 11.59 -3.98
C ARG A 158 12.45 10.39 -4.73
N LEU A 159 11.85 9.42 -4.02
CA LEU A 159 11.21 8.27 -4.66
C LEU A 159 10.08 8.70 -5.59
N TRP A 160 9.23 9.63 -5.13
CA TRP A 160 8.12 10.17 -5.90
C TRP A 160 8.59 10.92 -7.15
N GLN A 161 9.57 11.82 -6.99
CA GLN A 161 10.12 12.63 -8.08
C GLN A 161 10.81 11.77 -9.13
N ASN A 162 11.66 10.82 -8.71
CA ASN A 162 12.39 9.95 -9.63
C ASN A 162 11.44 9.02 -10.39
N GLY A 163 10.42 8.47 -9.73
CA GLY A 163 9.38 7.68 -10.36
C GLY A 163 8.62 8.45 -11.46
N SER A 164 8.25 9.68 -11.14
CA SER A 164 7.55 10.59 -12.07
C SER A 164 8.40 10.96 -13.29
N GLN A 165 9.73 11.07 -13.13
CA GLN A 165 10.65 11.41 -14.22
C GLN A 165 11.01 10.18 -15.08
N ALA A 166 11.25 9.03 -14.47
CA ALA A 166 11.56 7.78 -15.17
C ALA A 166 10.45 7.35 -16.13
N ASN A 167 9.19 7.70 -15.85
CA ASN A 167 8.06 7.41 -16.73
C ASN A 167 7.87 8.40 -17.90
N ARG A 168 8.55 9.57 -17.89
CA ARG A 168 8.51 10.54 -19.00
C ARG A 168 9.47 10.18 -20.14
N SER A 169 10.55 9.46 -19.85
CA SER A 169 11.58 9.06 -20.83
C SER A 169 11.22 7.78 -21.61
N VAL A 170 10.14 7.08 -21.26
CA VAL A 170 9.70 5.82 -21.90
C VAL A 170 8.59 6.06 -22.96
N ARG A 171 8.44 7.27 -23.50
CA ARG A 171 7.55 7.47 -24.67
C ARG A 171 8.17 6.76 -25.90
N PRO A 172 7.44 5.87 -26.60
CA PRO A 172 7.88 5.36 -27.88
C PRO A 172 8.05 6.54 -28.85
N GLY A 173 9.19 6.60 -29.54
CA GLY A 173 9.41 7.59 -30.58
C GLY A 173 8.28 7.53 -31.61
N VAL A 174 7.61 8.67 -31.79
CA VAL A 174 6.74 8.88 -32.95
C VAL A 174 7.63 8.71 -34.19
N PRO A 175 7.29 7.83 -35.15
CA PRO A 175 8.05 7.78 -36.39
C PRO A 175 7.84 9.10 -37.11
N THR A 176 8.93 9.83 -37.35
CA THR A 176 8.90 10.98 -38.24
C THR A 176 8.57 10.48 -39.64
N SER A 177 7.31 10.66 -40.03
CA SER A 177 6.95 10.69 -41.44
C SER A 177 7.65 11.89 -42.08
N GLY A 178 8.66 11.61 -42.89
CA GLY A 178 9.24 12.53 -43.88
C GLY A 178 9.44 11.68 -45.13
N ALA A 179 8.44 11.63 -45.99
CA ALA A 179 8.28 12.53 -47.14
C ALA A 179 9.21 12.08 -48.29
N LEU A 180 8.54 11.49 -49.29
CA LEU A 180 9.01 11.34 -50.64
C LEU A 180 9.43 12.71 -51.17
N GLU A 181 10.69 12.86 -51.59
CA GLU A 181 11.17 13.57 -52.78
C GLU A 181 12.67 13.30 -52.97
#